data_AF-A0A4W5QJI8-F1
#
_entry.id   AF-A0A4W5QJI8-F1
#
_cell.length_a   1.000
_cell.length_b   1.000
_cell.length_c   1.000
_cell.angle_alpha   90.00
_cell.angle_beta   90.00
_cell.angle_gamma   90.00
#
_symmetry.space_group_name_H-M   'P 1'
#
loop_
_entity.id
_entity.type
_entity.pdbx_description
1 polymer ?
#
loop_
_entity_poly.entity_id
_entity_poly.type
_entity_poly.pdbx_seq_one_letter_code
_entity_poly.pdbx_strand_id
1 'polypeptide(L)' 'MDNKKASEKLLGSIDVNHEDYKFGHTKVFFKAGLLGVLEEMRDEKLASLVGMVQALSRGFLMRREFSKMMERR' A
#
# COMPACT_ATOMS: atom_id res chain seq x y z
N MET A 1 -13.34 2.48 16.75
CA MET A 1 -13.31 2.04 15.34
C MET A 1 -13.67 0.56 15.33
N ASP A 2 -14.66 0.15 14.52
CA ASP A 2 -15.03 -1.27 14.42
C ASP A 2 -14.08 -1.96 13.43
N ASN A 3 -13.11 -2.71 13.97
CA ASN A 3 -12.07 -3.38 13.19
C ASN A 3 -12.65 -4.43 12.24
N LYS A 4 -13.75 -5.10 12.62
CA LYS A 4 -14.40 -6.08 11.76
C LYS A 4 -14.99 -5.37 10.53
N LYS A 5 -15.71 -4.28 10.76
CA LYS A 5 -16.31 -3.46 9.70
C LYS A 5 -15.27 -2.83 8.78
N ALA A 6 -14.09 -2.49 9.30
CA ALA A 6 -12.97 -2.01 8.47
C ALA A 6 -12.45 -3.10 7.54
N SER A 7 -12.23 -4.32 8.05
CA SER A 7 -11.81 -5.47 7.25
C SER A 7 -12.85 -5.88 6.21
N GLU A 8 -14.14 -5.81 6.55
CA GLU A 8 -15.26 -6.04 5.62
C GLU A 8 -15.24 -5.07 4.45
N LYS A 9 -15.06 -3.77 4.73
CA LYS A 9 -14.96 -2.76 3.67
C LYS A 9 -13.72 -2.94 2.81
N LEU A 10 -12.57 -3.26 3.42
CA LEU A 10 -11.33 -3.46 2.69
C LEU A 10 -11.46 -4.63 1.72
N LEU A 11 -11.80 -5.83 2.23
CA LEU A 11 -11.94 -7.03 1.40
C LEU A 11 -13.11 -6.95 0.42
N GLY A 12 -14.15 -6.17 0.72
CA GLY A 12 -15.26 -5.89 -0.21
C GLY A 12 -14.92 -4.88 -1.31
N SER A 13 -13.84 -4.11 -1.17
CA SER A 13 -13.44 -3.06 -2.12
C SER A 13 -12.37 -3.51 -3.12
N ILE A 14 -11.78 -4.69 -2.91
CA ILE A 14 -10.73 -5.26 -3.75
C ILE A 14 -11.29 -6.39 -4.59
N ASP A 15 -10.75 -6.56 -5.80
CA ASP A 15 -11.18 -7.57 -6.75
C ASP A 15 -10.59 -8.94 -6.40
N VAL A 16 -11.20 -9.62 -5.43
CA VAL A 16 -10.85 -10.98 -5.00
C VAL A 16 -12.11 -11.84 -4.92
N ASN A 17 -11.96 -13.15 -5.08
CA ASN A 17 -13.08 -14.06 -4.96
C ASN A 17 -13.63 -14.09 -3.51
N HIS A 18 -14.87 -13.62 -3.34
CA HIS A 18 -15.54 -13.54 -2.04
C HIS A 18 -15.92 -14.91 -1.43
N GLU A 19 -15.78 -16.00 -2.18
CA GLU A 19 -15.93 -17.35 -1.66
C GLU A 19 -14.67 -17.87 -0.95
N ASP A 20 -13.53 -17.20 -1.15
CA ASP A 20 -12.23 -17.65 -0.65
C ASP A 20 -11.90 -17.09 0.74
N TYR A 21 -12.80 -16.30 1.33
CA TYR A 21 -12.69 -15.87 2.71
C TYR A 21 -14.04 -15.82 3.43
N LYS A 22 -14.00 -15.87 4.77
CA LYS A 22 -15.17 -15.68 5.65
C LYS A 22 -14.80 -14.91 6.91
N PHE A 23 -15.67 -14.01 7.35
CA PHE A 23 -15.53 -13.30 8.62
C PHE A 23 -16.05 -14.14 9.78
N GLY A 24 -15.17 -14.46 10.74
CA GLY A 24 -15.56 -14.98 12.05
C GLY A 24 -15.88 -13.85 13.05
N HIS A 25 -16.03 -14.21 14.32
CA HIS A 25 -16.24 -13.22 15.39
C HIS A 25 -14.99 -12.38 15.68
N THR A 26 -13.81 -12.98 15.63
CA THR A 26 -12.55 -12.36 16.06
C THR A 26 -11.46 -12.38 14.99
N LYS A 27 -11.68 -13.05 13.86
CA LYS A 27 -10.69 -13.23 12.79
C LYS A 27 -11.34 -13.46 11.43
N VAL A 28 -10.57 -13.30 10.36
CA VAL A 28 -10.96 -13.66 8.99
C VAL A 28 -10.29 -14.99 8.65
N PHE A 29 -11.07 -15.91 8.08
CA PHE A 29 -10.58 -17.18 7.57
C PHE A 29 -10.38 -17.06 6.07
N PHE A 30 -9.26 -17.57 5.55
CA PHE A 30 -8.90 -17.53 4.15
C PHE A 30 -8.65 -18.96 3.65
N LYS A 31 -9.06 -19.27 2.41
CA LYS A 31 -8.62 -20.48 1.73
C LYS A 31 -7.13 -20.36 1.38
N ALA A 32 -6.50 -21.52 1.17
CA ALA A 32 -5.11 -21.57 0.72
C ALA A 32 -4.92 -20.76 -0.57
N GLY A 33 -3.80 -20.06 -0.68
CA GLY A 33 -3.46 -19.23 -1.85
C GLY A 33 -3.95 -17.78 -1.77
N LEU A 34 -5.11 -17.50 -1.17
CA LEU A 34 -5.67 -16.13 -1.16
C LEU A 34 -4.77 -15.13 -0.41
N LEU A 35 -4.15 -15.53 0.70
CA LEU A 35 -3.21 -14.64 1.41
C LEU A 35 -2.00 -14.27 0.54
N GLY A 36 -1.52 -15.18 -0.32
CA GLY A 36 -0.43 -14.88 -1.25
C GLY A 36 -0.82 -13.80 -2.25
N VAL A 37 -2.02 -13.91 -2.84
CA VAL A 37 -2.56 -12.90 -3.75
C VAL A 37 -2.70 -11.53 -3.06
N LEU A 38 -3.20 -11.51 -1.81
CA LEU A 38 -3.33 -10.26 -1.05
C LEU A 38 -1.96 -9.60 -0.77
N GLU A 39 -0.95 -10.40 -0.48
CA GLU A 39 0.42 -9.91 -0.28
C GLU A 39 1.03 -9.37 -1.58
N GLU A 40 0.82 -10.03 -2.71
CA GLU A 40 1.26 -9.54 -4.04
C GLU A 40 0.62 -8.19 -4.39
N MET A 41 -0.70 -8.07 -4.22
CA MET A 41 -1.43 -6.80 -4.44
C MET A 41 -0.90 -5.67 -3.54
N ARG A 42 -0.56 -6.00 -2.28
CA ARG A 42 0.03 -5.03 -1.35
C ARG A 42 1.40 -4.58 -1.84
N ASP A 43 2.25 -5.52 -2.25
CA ASP A 43 3.63 -5.24 -2.64
C ASP A 43 3.69 -4.38 -3.92
N GLU A 44 2.82 -4.63 -4.89
CA GLU A 44 2.67 -3.78 -6.08
C GLU A 44 2.29 -2.33 -5.71
N LYS A 45 1.29 -2.18 -4.84
CA LYS A 45 0.84 -0.85 -4.42
C LYS A 45 1.92 -0.12 -3.62
N LEU A 46 2.61 -0.85 -2.75
CA LEU A 46 3.69 -0.30 -1.94
C LEU A 46 4.87 0.14 -2.81
N ALA A 47 5.28 -0.67 -3.79
CA ALA A 47 6.35 -0.33 -4.72
C ALA A 47 6.06 0.97 -5.48
N SER A 48 4.83 1.14 -5.96
CA SER A 48 4.39 2.37 -6.63
C SER A 48 4.47 3.59 -5.71
N LEU A 49 3.88 3.51 -4.52
CA LEU A 49 3.82 4.62 -3.56
C LEU A 49 5.21 5.01 -3.06
N VAL A 50 6.03 4.02 -2.70
CA VAL A 50 7.41 4.25 -2.27
C VAL A 50 8.22 4.88 -3.39
N GLY A 51 8.06 4.39 -4.63
CA GLY A 51 8.69 4.99 -5.81
C GLY A 51 8.35 6.47 -5.97
N MET A 52 7.08 6.85 -5.83
CA MET A 52 6.64 8.24 -5.89
C MET A 52 7.25 9.10 -4.76
N VAL A 53 7.19 8.62 -3.51
CA VAL A 53 7.77 9.33 -2.35
C VAL A 53 9.27 9.54 -2.53
N GLN A 54 9.98 8.52 -3.02
CA GLN A 54 11.41 8.61 -3.28
C GLN A 54 11.71 9.59 -4.41
N ALA A 55 10.94 9.58 -5.50
CA ALA A 55 11.13 10.51 -6.62
C ALA A 55 10.95 11.98 -6.16
N LEU A 56 9.92 12.25 -5.37
CA LEU A 56 9.67 13.58 -4.79
C LEU A 56 10.80 14.00 -3.85
N SER A 57 11.23 13.11 -2.96
CA SER A 57 12.33 13.35 -2.02
C SER A 57 13.64 13.67 -2.74
N ARG A 58 14.02 12.84 -3.74
CA ARG A 58 15.24 13.05 -4.54
C ARG A 58 15.17 14.37 -5.31
N GLY A 59 14.03 14.67 -5.94
CA GLY A 59 13.84 15.92 -6.65
C GLY A 59 13.95 17.16 -5.74
N PHE A 60 13.37 17.09 -4.54
CA PHE A 60 13.48 18.15 -3.54
C PHE A 60 14.94 18.39 -3.12
N LEU A 61 15.67 17.32 -2.80
CA LEU A 61 17.06 17.42 -2.39
C LEU A 61 17.93 18.04 -3.49
N MET A 62 17.80 17.56 -4.74
CA MET A 62 18.59 18.08 -5.86
C MET A 62 18.30 19.54 -6.18
N ARG A 63 17.03 19.98 -6.14
CA ARG A 63 16.68 21.39 -6.32
C ARG A 63 17.30 22.27 -5.23
N ARG A 64 17.28 21.81 -3.98
CA ARG A 64 17.88 22.55 -2.85
C ARG A 64 19.40 22.67 -2.99
N GLU A 65 20.08 21.60 -3.38
CA GLU A 65 21.52 21.65 -3.61
C GLU A 65 21.87 22.52 -4.82
N PHE A 66 21.08 22.48 -5.90
CA PHE A 66 21.26 23.37 -7.05
C PHE A 66 21.12 24.85 -6.66
N SER A 67 20.11 25.23 -5.88
CA SER A 67 19.96 26.60 -5.38
C SER A 67 21.20 27.07 -4.60
N LYS A 68 21.74 26.24 -3.70
CA LYS A 68 22.98 26.57 -2.96
C LYS A 68 24.19 26.72 -3.88
N MET A 69 24.29 25.93 -4.96
CA MET A 69 25.37 26.05 -5.93
C MET A 69 25.27 27.37 -6.71
N MET A 70 24.05 27.81 -7.03
CA MET A 70 23.81 29.07 -7.72
C MET A 70 24.08 30.28 -6.82
N GLU A 71 23.80 30.21 -5.52
CA GLU A 71 24.14 31.26 -4.55
C GLU A 71 25.66 31.46 -4.37
N ARG A 72 26.46 30.43 -4.65
CA ARG A 72 27.93 30.46 -4.53
C ARG A 72 28.63 30.93 -5.81
N ARG A 73 27.90 31.18 -6.89
CA ARG A 73 28.40 31.72 -8.16
C ARG A 73 28.22 33.23 -8.18
#